data_AF-A0A3W0Q9G6-F1
#
_entry.id   AF-A0A3W0Q9G6-F1
#
_cell.length_a   1.000
_cell.length_b   1.000
_cell.length_c   1.000
_cell.angle_alpha   90.00
_cell.angle_beta   90.00
_cell.angle_gamma   90.00
#
_symmetry.space_group_name_H-M   'P 1'
#
loop_
_entity.id
_entity.type
_entity.pdbx_description
1 polymer ?
#
loop_
_entity_poly.entity_id
_entity_poly.type
_entity_poly.pdbx_seq_one_letter_code
_entity_poly.pdbx_strand_id
1 'polypeptide(L)' 'MSENAQFDFKKHWLALTPDEREAFAAEAGTTSHYIQTHLTGKRKMPGKTLMNGLFKAAKSRQWVRTKPELAYFFYS' A
#
# COMPACT_ATOMS: atom_id res chain seq x y z
N MET A 1 -9.54 0.39 -25.18
CA MET A 1 -8.21 0.45 -24.52
C MET A 1 -8.33 -0.33 -23.24
N SER A 2 -7.67 -1.48 -23.16
CA SER A 2 -7.84 -2.49 -22.11
C SER A 2 -7.31 -2.02 -20.76
N GLU A 3 -8.21 -1.60 -19.86
CA GLU A 3 -7.90 -1.32 -18.45
C GLU A 3 -7.67 -2.62 -17.66
N ASN A 4 -6.60 -3.35 -17.97
CA ASN A 4 -5.96 -4.22 -16.97
C ASN A 4 -4.98 -3.36 -16.17
N ALA A 5 -5.48 -2.27 -15.58
CA ALA A 5 -4.66 -1.38 -14.76
C ALA A 5 -4.32 -2.10 -13.46
N GLN A 6 -3.17 -2.75 -13.47
CA GLN A 6 -2.58 -3.40 -12.32
C GLN A 6 -2.48 -2.42 -11.15
N PHE A 7 -2.72 -2.89 -9.93
CA PHE A 7 -2.68 -2.04 -8.75
C PHE A 7 -1.29 -1.41 -8.56
N ASP A 8 -1.25 -0.08 -8.46
CA ASP A 8 -0.03 0.69 -8.19
C ASP A 8 -0.11 1.37 -6.82
N PHE A 9 0.48 0.72 -5.82
CA PHE A 9 0.52 1.22 -4.45
C PHE A 9 1.18 2.61 -4.35
N LYS A 10 2.24 2.86 -5.12
CA LYS A 10 2.97 4.14 -5.08
C LYS A 10 2.10 5.27 -5.60
N LYS A 11 1.33 5.04 -6.66
CA LYS A 11 0.39 6.04 -7.19
C LYS A 11 -0.64 6.45 -6.14
N HIS A 12 -1.27 5.49 -5.48
CA HIS A 12 -2.25 5.77 -4.43
C HIS A 12 -1.62 6.47 -3.22
N TRP A 13 -0.43 6.04 -2.81
CA TRP A 13 0.31 6.65 -1.71
C TRP A 13 0.68 8.12 -1.98
N LEU A 14 1.12 8.44 -3.19
CA LEU A 14 1.50 9.81 -3.56
C LEU A 14 0.29 10.74 -3.68
N ALA A 15 -0.90 10.21 -3.97
CA ALA A 15 -2.14 10.97 -4.00
C ALA A 15 -2.66 11.38 -2.61
N LEU A 16 -2.19 10.72 -1.54
CA LEU A 16 -2.54 11.08 -0.17
C LEU A 16 -1.83 12.37 0.28
N THR A 17 -2.56 13.17 1.05
CA THR A 17 -2.02 14.25 1.88
C THR A 17 -1.14 13.70 3.01
N PRO A 18 -0.28 14.53 3.65
CA PRO A 18 0.54 14.08 4.78
C PRO A 18 -0.28 13.44 5.92
N ASP A 19 -1.41 14.02 6.29
CA ASP A 19 -2.27 13.51 7.37
C ASP A 19 -2.88 12.15 7.00
N GLU A 20 -3.34 12.00 5.75
CA GLU A 20 -3.88 10.73 5.28
C GLU A 20 -2.80 9.64 5.20
N ARG A 21 -1.54 10.01 4.90
CA ARG A 21 -0.40 9.07 4.92
C ARG A 21 -0.13 8.57 6.33
N GLU A 22 -0.17 9.44 7.32
CA GLU A 22 -0.02 9.04 8.73
C GLU A 22 -1.18 8.14 9.17
N ALA A 23 -2.42 8.51 8.85
CA ALA A 23 -3.59 7.69 9.16
C ALA A 23 -3.51 6.30 8.50
N PHE A 24 -3.12 6.24 7.22
CA PHE A 24 -2.91 4.98 6.51
C PHE A 24 -1.83 4.14 7.18
N ALA A 25 -0.69 4.75 7.53
CA ALA A 25 0.42 4.04 8.14
C ALA A 25 0.05 3.48 9.52
N ALA A 26 -0.63 4.27 10.35
CA ALA A 26 -1.12 3.85 11.66
C ALA A 26 -2.09 2.66 11.54
N GLU A 27 -3.05 2.70 10.63
CA GLU A 27 -3.96 1.58 10.35
C GLU A 27 -3.22 0.33 9.85
N ALA A 28 -2.17 0.52 9.05
CA ALA A 28 -1.34 -0.55 8.54
C ALA A 28 -0.35 -1.12 9.59
N GLY A 29 -0.25 -0.51 10.77
CA GLY A 29 0.67 -0.92 11.83
C GLY A 29 2.13 -0.56 11.53
N THR A 30 2.38 0.56 10.85
CA THR A 30 3.72 1.07 10.51
C THR A 30 3.75 2.60 10.57
N THR A 31 4.78 3.24 10.00
CA THR A 31 4.91 4.70 9.94
C THR A 31 4.93 5.19 8.50
N SER A 32 4.48 6.44 8.27
CA SER A 32 4.50 7.05 6.94
C SER A 32 5.93 7.08 6.36
N HIS A 33 6.91 7.35 7.23
CA HIS A 33 8.33 7.32 6.89
C HIS A 33 8.78 5.94 6.41
N TYR A 34 8.38 4.86 7.09
CA TYR A 34 8.74 3.50 6.68
C TYR A 34 8.15 3.17 5.30
N ILE A 35 6.89 3.52 5.06
CA ILE A 35 6.22 3.30 3.77
C ILE A 35 6.94 4.08 2.65
N GLN A 36 7.18 5.37 2.86
CA GLN A 36 7.86 6.23 1.90
C GLN A 36 9.27 5.74 1.59
N THR A 37 10.06 5.40 2.61
CA THR A 37 11.47 5.01 2.47
C THR A 37 11.66 3.62 1.88
N HIS A 38 10.78 2.66 2.22
CA HIS A 38 10.99 1.26 1.89
C HIS A 38 9.97 0.65 0.94
N LEU A 39 8.69 0.96 1.10
CA LEU A 39 7.62 0.22 0.42
C LEU A 39 7.29 0.81 -0.95
N THR A 40 7.22 2.14 -1.08
CA THR A 40 6.90 2.80 -2.37
C THR A 40 7.94 2.49 -3.45
N GLY A 41 9.21 2.37 -3.05
CA GLY A 41 10.33 1.99 -3.92
C GLY A 41 10.65 0.50 -3.92
N LYS A 42 9.79 -0.35 -3.32
CA LYS A 42 9.96 -1.81 -3.20
C LYS A 42 11.33 -2.26 -2.64
N ARG A 43 11.99 -1.43 -1.83
CA ARG A 43 13.31 -1.73 -1.22
C ARG A 43 13.23 -2.80 -0.14
N LYS A 44 12.05 -2.95 0.47
CA LYS A 44 11.75 -4.04 1.41
C LYS A 44 10.42 -4.66 1.07
N MET A 45 10.37 -5.98 1.18
CA MET A 45 9.12 -6.74 1.09
C MET A 45 8.43 -6.72 2.46
N PRO A 46 7.15 -6.34 2.52
CA PRO A 46 6.42 -6.38 3.77
C PRO A 46 6.24 -7.84 4.21
N GLY A 47 6.62 -8.15 5.45
CA GLY A 47 6.35 -9.44 6.07
C GLY A 47 4.85 -9.70 6.26
N LYS A 48 4.47 -10.91 6.68
CA LYS A 48 3.06 -11.35 6.79
C LYS A 48 2.17 -10.37 7.56
N THR A 49 2.62 -9.90 8.72
CA THR A 49 1.85 -8.97 9.58
C THR A 49 1.66 -7.61 8.90
N LEU A 50 2.74 -7.03 8.38
CA LEU A 50 2.68 -5.74 7.69
C LEU A 50 1.83 -5.83 6.41
N MET A 51 1.94 -6.91 5.63
CA MET A 51 1.12 -7.12 4.45
C MET A 51 -0.38 -7.21 4.80
N ASN A 52 -0.73 -7.84 5.94
CA ASN A 52 -2.12 -7.86 6.41
C ASN A 52 -2.61 -6.46 6.82
N GLY A 53 -1.77 -5.69 7.52
CA GLY A 53 -2.09 -4.31 7.90
C GLY A 53 -2.30 -3.42 6.67
N LEU A 54 -1.35 -3.45 5.72
CA LEU A 54 -1.45 -2.74 4.45
C LEU A 54 -2.72 -3.12 3.68
N PHE A 55 -3.07 -4.42 3.63
CA PHE A 55 -4.30 -4.86 2.99
C PHE A 55 -5.54 -4.30 3.67
N LYS A 56 -5.60 -4.31 5.01
CA LYS A 56 -6.74 -3.76 5.75
C LYS A 56 -6.91 -2.26 5.47
N ALA A 57 -5.82 -1.50 5.54
CA ALA A 57 -5.81 -0.05 5.31
C ALA A 57 -6.10 0.32 3.84
N ALA A 58 -5.62 -0.48 2.87
CA ALA A 58 -5.91 -0.30 1.46
C ALA A 58 -7.37 -0.67 1.13
N LYS A 59 -7.90 -1.73 1.74
CA LYS A 59 -9.29 -2.16 1.56
C LYS A 59 -10.28 -1.17 2.17
N SER A 60 -9.99 -0.58 3.34
CA SER A 60 -10.85 0.45 3.95
C SER A 60 -10.99 1.69 3.06
N ARG A 61 -9.95 2.00 2.28
CA ARG A 61 -9.91 3.09 1.30
C ARG A 61 -10.33 2.67 -0.12
N GLN A 62 -10.84 1.44 -0.28
CA GLN A 62 -11.30 0.87 -1.56
C GLN A 62 -10.23 0.84 -2.67
N TRP A 63 -8.95 0.82 -2.32
CA TRP A 63 -7.84 0.75 -3.28
C TRP A 63 -7.72 -0.64 -3.93
N VAL A 64 -8.02 -1.67 -3.15
CA VAL A 64 -7.95 -3.08 -3.54
C VAL A 64 -9.12 -3.84 -2.94
N ARG A 65 -9.55 -4.91 -3.61
CA ARG A 65 -10.59 -5.83 -3.13
C ARG A 65 -9.98 -7.04 -2.44
N THR A 66 -8.85 -7.53 -2.97
CA THR A 66 -8.21 -8.76 -2.51
C THR A 66 -6.75 -8.54 -2.13
N LYS A 67 -6.22 -9.41 -1.27
CA LYS A 67 -4.82 -9.34 -0.85
C LYS A 67 -3.83 -9.61 -2.01
N PRO A 68 -4.10 -10.53 -2.96
CA PRO A 68 -3.26 -10.72 -4.13
C PRO A 68 -3.11 -9.46 -5.01
N GLU A 69 -4.16 -8.64 -5.16
CA GLU A 69 -4.06 -7.37 -5.89
C GLU A 69 -3.02 -6.44 -5.28
N LEU A 70 -3.02 -6.29 -3.95
CA LEU A 70 -2.00 -5.52 -3.23
C LEU A 70 -0.62 -6.18 -3.35
N ALA A 71 -0.55 -7.49 -3.17
CA ALA A 71 0.70 -8.23 -3.21
C ALA A 71 1.37 -8.12 -4.59
N TYR A 72 0.60 -8.04 -5.66
CA TYR A 72 1.12 -7.90 -7.01
C TYR A 72 2.12 -6.74 -7.10
N PHE A 73 1.78 -5.57 -6.55
CA PHE A 73 2.69 -4.43 -6.55
C PHE A 73 4.05 -4.77 -5.95
N PHE A 74 4.11 -5.58 -4.89
CA PHE A 74 5.37 -5.90 -4.22
C PHE A 74 6.16 -7.02 -4.91
N TYR A 75 5.50 -7.95 -5.60
CA TYR A 75 6.12 -9.10 -6.25
C TYR A 75 6.42 -8.89 -7.76
N SER A 76 6.00 -7.77 -8.33
CA SER A 76 6.26 -7.41 -9.73
C SER A 76 7.56 -6.64 -9.96
#